data_AF-A0A9W6QQQ5-F1
#
_entry.id   AF-A0A9W6QQQ5-F1
#
_cell.length_a   1.000
_cell.length_b   1.000
_cell.length_c   1.000
_cell.angle_alpha   90.00
_cell.angle_beta   90.00
_cell.angle_gamma   90.00
#
_symmetry.space_group_name_H-M   'P 1'
#
loop_
_entity.id
_entity.type
_entity.pdbx_description
1 polymer ?
#
loop_
_entity_poly.entity_id
_entity_poly.type
_entity_poly.pdbx_seq_one_letter_code
_entity_poly.pdbx_strand_id
1 'polypeptide(L)'
;MSDDRRQRIVSVLHSAFADLMAADPTAFRSKFRKMAAEPFAFYRGSACLFYADMADEPDEWADPRTARVWIQGDLHAENFGTYMDAEGTLVFDVNDFDEAYLGAFTWDVRRFAASMALLGWRKAFPDEAITDLVRTYTEAYVRQVREFADKPGDEMFSLRLDNTEGAINQVLLRARLATRVGLLNETTSVRDFDRVFRIGPGVRELDDEERGKVEAAFEAYLDTIPSGKRATSSLSYKVKDVVGRSGFGIGSAGLPAYNVLVEGRSQALENDVVLSLKQANVAAPSRVVDDEKIRSYFHHHGHRTAVSQRALQAHADPWLGYTEVDGTGFVVAELSPYVTDLDWSDLTEPTDIRPVVEYLGRASAKAHCVSDSDSEQTLVGFQVEEAIAGAIGDREAPFVDAVVDFAHRYAEQTRLDHRLFVEAFRGGEIKGVESV
;
A
#
# COMPACT_ATOMS: atom_id res chain seq x y z
N MET A 1 14.02 -9.95 -29.20
CA MET A 1 14.16 -8.96 -28.10
C MET A 1 12.85 -8.23 -27.81
N SER A 2 12.32 -7.37 -28.71
CA SER A 2 11.04 -6.67 -28.46
C SER A 2 9.84 -7.62 -28.32
N ASP A 3 9.75 -8.63 -29.18
CA ASP A 3 8.66 -9.61 -29.14
C ASP A 3 8.71 -10.50 -27.89
N ASP A 4 9.91 -10.95 -27.49
CA ASP A 4 10.09 -11.75 -26.27
C ASP A 4 9.68 -10.97 -25.01
N ARG A 5 10.07 -9.68 -24.93
CA ARG A 5 9.68 -8.82 -23.80
C ARG A 5 8.17 -8.58 -23.77
N ARG A 6 7.55 -8.33 -24.92
CA ARG A 6 6.10 -8.16 -25.04
C ARG A 6 5.35 -9.42 -24.62
N GLN A 7 5.82 -10.59 -25.04
CA GLN A 7 5.26 -11.87 -24.62
C GLN A 7 5.38 -12.08 -23.10
N ARG A 8 6.52 -11.70 -22.49
CA ARG A 8 6.68 -11.71 -21.04
C ARG A 8 5.68 -10.80 -20.34
N ILE A 9 5.51 -9.56 -20.79
CA ILE A 9 4.53 -8.62 -20.24
C ILE A 9 3.12 -9.22 -20.28
N VAL A 10 2.68 -9.70 -21.45
CA VAL A 10 1.35 -10.31 -21.61
C VAL A 10 1.18 -11.52 -20.72
N SER A 11 2.18 -12.40 -20.67
CA SER A 11 2.16 -13.62 -19.85
C SER A 11 2.06 -13.31 -18.37
N VAL A 12 2.85 -12.36 -17.86
CA VAL A 12 2.83 -11.97 -16.44
C VAL A 12 1.50 -11.32 -16.07
N LEU A 13 1.01 -10.37 -16.88
CA LEU A 13 -0.29 -9.72 -16.62
C LEU A 13 -1.44 -10.73 -16.67
N HIS A 14 -1.44 -11.65 -17.63
CA HIS A 14 -2.45 -12.69 -17.70
C HIS A 14 -2.38 -13.61 -16.48
N SER A 15 -1.18 -14.07 -16.10
CA SER A 15 -1.01 -14.91 -14.89
C SER A 15 -1.42 -14.20 -13.60
N ALA A 16 -1.24 -12.88 -13.54
CA ALA A 16 -1.57 -12.10 -12.35
C ALA A 16 -3.07 -11.79 -12.25
N PHE A 17 -3.74 -11.60 -13.39
CA PHE A 17 -5.07 -10.99 -13.43
C PHE A 17 -6.16 -11.82 -14.12
N ALA A 18 -5.88 -13.02 -14.65
CA ALA A 18 -6.87 -13.82 -15.41
C ALA A 18 -8.22 -13.98 -14.69
N ASP A 19 -8.20 -14.39 -13.43
CA ASP A 19 -9.43 -14.62 -12.66
C ASP A 19 -10.20 -13.31 -12.41
N LEU A 20 -9.47 -12.23 -12.15
CA LEU A 20 -10.05 -10.91 -11.91
C LEU A 20 -10.60 -10.29 -13.21
N MET A 21 -9.92 -10.51 -14.34
CA MET A 21 -10.38 -10.14 -15.67
C MET A 21 -11.66 -10.89 -16.04
N ALA A 22 -11.78 -12.16 -15.66
CA ALA A 22 -12.99 -12.96 -15.86
C ALA A 22 -14.14 -12.50 -14.95
N ALA A 23 -13.84 -12.13 -13.71
CA ALA A 23 -14.83 -11.66 -12.74
C ALA A 23 -15.44 -10.30 -13.12
N ASP A 24 -14.63 -9.33 -13.57
CA ASP A 24 -15.10 -8.03 -14.03
C ASP A 24 -14.29 -7.47 -15.22
N PRO A 25 -14.61 -7.89 -16.45
CA PRO A 25 -13.93 -7.43 -17.65
C PRO A 25 -14.00 -5.90 -17.84
N THR A 26 -15.07 -5.25 -17.35
CA THR A 26 -15.29 -3.80 -17.55
C THR A 26 -14.40 -2.98 -16.61
N ALA A 27 -14.29 -3.40 -15.35
CA ALA A 27 -13.34 -2.79 -14.41
C ALA A 27 -11.90 -2.99 -14.88
N PHE A 28 -11.54 -4.17 -15.37
CA PHE A 28 -10.20 -4.41 -15.92
C PHE A 28 -9.91 -3.60 -17.18
N ARG A 29 -10.88 -3.43 -18.07
CA ARG A 29 -10.73 -2.52 -19.22
C ARG A 29 -10.42 -1.10 -18.77
N SER A 30 -11.12 -0.64 -17.74
CA SER A 30 -10.87 0.68 -17.15
C SER A 30 -9.49 0.76 -16.50
N LYS A 31 -9.06 -0.28 -15.77
CA LYS A 31 -7.71 -0.41 -15.21
C LYS A 31 -6.63 -0.33 -16.30
N PHE A 32 -6.76 -1.12 -17.36
CA PHE A 32 -5.78 -1.14 -18.46
C PHE A 32 -5.76 0.17 -19.25
N ARG A 33 -6.91 0.86 -19.38
CA ARG A 33 -6.94 2.22 -19.94
C ARG A 33 -6.20 3.24 -19.08
N LYS A 34 -6.31 3.15 -17.75
CA LYS A 34 -5.51 3.99 -16.82
C LYS A 34 -4.02 3.67 -16.93
N MET A 35 -3.65 2.40 -16.95
CA MET A 35 -2.25 1.97 -17.17
C MET A 35 -1.71 2.43 -18.53
N ALA A 36 -2.54 2.41 -19.58
CA ALA A 36 -2.15 2.84 -20.92
C ALA A 36 -1.93 4.35 -21.03
N ALA A 37 -2.43 5.15 -20.08
CA ALA A 37 -2.35 6.61 -20.14
C ALA A 37 -0.90 7.12 -20.03
N GLU A 38 -0.09 6.51 -19.16
CA GLU A 38 1.31 6.93 -18.96
C GLU A 38 2.20 5.83 -18.32
N PRO A 39 3.54 5.89 -18.51
CA PRO A 39 4.47 4.91 -17.95
C PRO A 39 4.41 4.77 -16.42
N PHE A 40 4.22 5.87 -15.68
CA PHE A 40 4.12 5.82 -14.22
C PHE A 40 2.86 5.08 -13.75
N ALA A 41 1.72 5.31 -14.41
CA ALA A 41 0.48 4.59 -14.13
C ALA A 41 0.58 3.10 -14.50
N PHE A 42 1.29 2.77 -15.59
CA PHE A 42 1.62 1.39 -15.94
C PHE A 42 2.46 0.72 -14.84
N TYR A 43 3.55 1.35 -14.42
CA TYR A 43 4.46 0.84 -13.39
C TYR A 43 3.74 0.44 -12.09
N ARG A 44 2.82 1.31 -11.64
CA ARG A 44 1.95 1.07 -10.48
C ARG A 44 0.98 -0.07 -10.72
N GLY A 45 0.32 -0.08 -11.89
CA GLY A 45 -0.63 -1.12 -12.25
C GLY A 45 -0.02 -2.50 -12.56
N SER A 46 1.30 -2.59 -12.69
CA SER A 46 2.04 -3.79 -13.09
C SER A 46 3.10 -4.22 -12.07
N ALA A 47 2.84 -4.08 -10.76
CA ALA A 47 3.75 -4.56 -9.71
C ALA A 47 4.23 -6.01 -9.92
N CYS A 48 3.34 -6.90 -10.38
CA CYS A 48 3.69 -8.28 -10.75
C CYS A 48 4.82 -8.40 -11.79
N LEU A 49 4.90 -7.48 -12.75
CA LEU A 49 5.98 -7.46 -13.75
C LEU A 49 7.32 -7.07 -13.12
N PHE A 50 7.29 -6.09 -12.21
CA PHE A 50 8.49 -5.70 -11.46
C PHE A 50 9.06 -6.87 -10.66
N TYR A 51 8.22 -7.58 -9.90
CA TYR A 51 8.69 -8.74 -9.13
C TYR A 51 9.14 -9.90 -10.00
N ALA A 52 8.47 -10.15 -11.13
CA ALA A 52 8.93 -11.15 -12.09
C ALA A 52 10.35 -10.82 -12.60
N ASP A 53 10.66 -9.54 -12.83
CA ASP A 53 12.02 -9.11 -13.19
C ASP A 53 12.99 -9.19 -12.02
N MET A 54 12.56 -8.85 -10.80
CA MET A 54 13.42 -8.94 -9.61
C MET A 54 13.82 -10.38 -9.27
N ALA A 55 13.00 -11.36 -9.66
CA ALA A 55 13.35 -12.77 -9.51
C ALA A 55 14.56 -13.19 -10.38
N ASP A 56 14.78 -12.50 -11.50
CA ASP A 56 15.88 -12.76 -12.44
C ASP A 56 17.09 -11.82 -12.22
N GLU A 57 16.91 -10.74 -11.47
CA GLU A 57 17.93 -9.73 -11.22
C GLU A 57 18.79 -10.11 -10.00
N PRO A 58 20.12 -10.23 -10.13
CA PRO A 58 20.99 -10.46 -8.99
C PRO A 58 20.90 -9.35 -7.95
N ASP A 59 21.00 -9.73 -6.68
CA ASP A 59 21.03 -8.78 -5.58
C ASP A 59 22.17 -9.06 -4.62
N GLU A 60 23.25 -8.30 -4.75
CA GLU A 60 24.42 -8.40 -3.87
C GLU A 60 24.24 -7.69 -2.52
N TRP A 61 23.17 -6.90 -2.38
CA TRP A 61 22.88 -6.10 -1.20
C TRP A 61 21.94 -6.82 -0.22
N ALA A 62 21.35 -7.94 -0.64
CA ALA A 62 20.51 -8.79 0.19
C ALA A 62 21.22 -10.11 0.56
N ASP A 63 21.16 -10.48 1.83
CA ASP A 63 21.59 -11.76 2.37
C ASP A 63 20.37 -12.61 2.77
N PRO A 64 20.52 -13.88 3.21
CA PRO A 64 19.38 -14.71 3.58
C PRO A 64 18.45 -14.13 4.66
N ARG A 65 18.93 -13.21 5.51
CA ARG A 65 18.11 -12.48 6.50
C ARG A 65 17.44 -11.29 5.84
N THR A 66 18.19 -10.43 5.16
CA THR A 66 17.65 -9.19 4.57
C THR A 66 16.81 -9.44 3.31
N ALA A 67 16.82 -10.66 2.77
CA ALA A 67 15.89 -11.19 1.78
C ALA A 67 14.52 -11.62 2.36
N ARG A 68 14.34 -11.51 3.68
CA ARG A 68 13.15 -11.96 4.43
C ARG A 68 12.72 -10.92 5.47
N VAL A 69 12.66 -9.66 5.06
CA VAL A 69 12.10 -8.59 5.88
C VAL A 69 10.70 -8.27 5.38
N TRP A 70 9.89 -7.63 6.22
CA TRP A 70 8.63 -7.07 5.75
C TRP A 70 8.90 -5.92 4.79
N ILE A 71 8.24 -5.98 3.64
CA ILE A 71 8.23 -4.95 2.61
C ILE A 71 6.79 -4.52 2.37
N GLN A 72 6.57 -3.25 2.06
CA GLN A 72 5.27 -2.75 1.66
C GLN A 72 4.87 -3.31 0.28
N GLY A 73 5.83 -3.62 -0.58
CA GLY A 73 5.60 -4.42 -1.77
C GLY A 73 5.12 -3.63 -2.99
N ASP A 74 4.61 -2.42 -2.84
CA ASP A 74 4.29 -1.50 -3.94
C ASP A 74 4.90 -0.11 -3.76
N LEU A 75 6.11 -0.03 -3.20
CA LEU A 75 6.61 1.26 -2.72
C LEU A 75 6.92 2.20 -3.88
N HIS A 76 6.24 3.34 -3.90
CA HIS A 76 6.37 4.33 -4.98
C HIS A 76 6.04 5.74 -4.48
N ALA A 77 6.42 6.77 -5.24
CA ALA A 77 6.27 8.19 -4.86
C ALA A 77 4.86 8.57 -4.36
N GLU A 78 3.79 7.98 -4.93
CA GLU A 78 2.39 8.25 -4.54
C GLU A 78 1.85 7.34 -3.40
N ASN A 79 2.65 6.45 -2.81
CA ASN A 79 2.22 5.52 -1.74
C ASN A 79 2.64 6.03 -0.35
N PHE A 80 2.49 7.34 -0.15
CA PHE A 80 2.75 7.99 1.13
C PHE A 80 1.64 8.98 1.44
N GLY A 81 1.30 9.08 2.71
CA GLY A 81 0.27 9.98 3.16
C GLY A 81 0.12 9.96 4.67
N THR A 82 -1.00 10.49 5.13
CA THR A 82 -1.26 10.65 6.55
C THR A 82 -2.19 9.57 7.08
N TYR A 83 -2.06 9.27 8.37
CA TYR A 83 -3.05 8.56 9.14
C TYR A 83 -3.05 9.07 10.58
N MET A 84 -4.03 8.65 11.37
CA MET A 84 -4.05 8.88 12.81
C MET A 84 -3.70 7.56 13.50
N ASP A 85 -2.64 7.57 14.32
CA ASP A 85 -2.23 6.40 15.07
C ASP A 85 -3.18 6.07 16.23
N ALA A 86 -2.94 4.92 16.88
CA ALA A 86 -3.76 4.44 17.99
C ALA A 86 -3.78 5.40 19.21
N GLU A 87 -2.75 6.24 19.36
CA GLU A 87 -2.60 7.25 20.41
C GLU A 87 -3.28 8.59 20.05
N GLY A 88 -3.83 8.72 18.84
CA GLY A 88 -4.51 9.93 18.37
C GLY A 88 -3.57 11.00 17.81
N THR A 89 -2.36 10.62 17.41
CA THR A 89 -1.37 11.50 16.78
C THR A 89 -1.43 11.37 15.26
N LEU A 90 -1.35 12.50 14.56
CA LEU A 90 -1.25 12.51 13.10
C LEU A 90 0.17 12.20 12.68
N VAL A 91 0.31 11.17 11.85
CA VAL A 91 1.57 10.65 11.35
C VAL A 91 1.55 10.67 9.82
N PHE A 92 2.67 11.01 9.21
CA PHE A 92 2.93 10.82 7.79
C PHE A 92 3.82 9.59 7.59
N ASP A 93 3.41 8.66 6.74
CA ASP A 93 4.14 7.40 6.53
C ASP A 93 3.79 6.75 5.18
N VAL A 94 4.35 5.57 4.94
CA VAL A 94 3.96 4.67 3.85
C VAL A 94 2.50 4.26 4.02
N ASN A 95 1.76 4.26 2.89
CA ASN A 95 0.36 3.89 2.78
C ASN A 95 0.17 2.68 1.84
N ASP A 96 -1.02 2.08 1.91
CA ASP A 96 -1.47 0.91 1.13
C ASP A 96 -0.63 -0.35 1.40
N PHE A 97 -1.23 -1.41 1.93
CA PHE A 97 -0.52 -2.65 2.28
C PHE A 97 -1.08 -3.86 1.53
N ASP A 98 -1.83 -3.63 0.44
CA ASP A 98 -2.40 -4.70 -0.38
C ASP A 98 -1.30 -5.65 -0.91
N GLU A 99 -0.13 -5.11 -1.26
CA GLU A 99 1.01 -5.85 -1.82
C GLU A 99 2.05 -6.28 -0.76
N ALA A 100 1.81 -5.94 0.51
CA ALA A 100 2.79 -6.12 1.58
C ALA A 100 3.06 -7.60 1.89
N TYR A 101 4.35 -7.94 1.96
CA TYR A 101 4.81 -9.32 2.10
C TYR A 101 6.22 -9.39 2.71
N LEU A 102 6.76 -10.60 2.87
CA LEU A 102 8.18 -10.77 3.15
C LEU A 102 8.98 -10.80 1.84
N GLY A 103 10.09 -10.09 1.80
CA GLY A 103 10.98 -10.05 0.64
C GLY A 103 12.30 -9.35 0.96
N ALA A 104 13.07 -9.07 -0.09
CA ALA A 104 14.30 -8.31 0.04
C ALA A 104 13.99 -6.83 0.26
N PHE A 105 14.61 -6.20 1.28
CA PHE A 105 14.42 -4.77 1.57
C PHE A 105 14.76 -3.88 0.36
N THR A 106 15.72 -4.33 -0.44
CA THR A 106 16.18 -3.71 -1.68
C THR A 106 15.08 -3.61 -2.72
N TRP A 107 14.08 -4.50 -2.72
CA TRP A 107 12.98 -4.45 -3.69
C TRP A 107 12.16 -3.18 -3.50
N ASP A 108 11.79 -2.82 -2.27
CA ASP A 108 11.08 -1.57 -1.99
C ASP A 108 11.93 -0.33 -2.30
N VAL A 109 13.23 -0.34 -1.92
CA VAL A 109 14.16 0.76 -2.22
C VAL A 109 14.30 0.97 -3.74
N ARG A 110 14.53 -0.11 -4.49
CA ARG A 110 14.62 -0.10 -5.95
C ARG A 110 13.29 0.30 -6.59
N ARG A 111 12.17 -0.20 -6.05
CA ARG A 111 10.83 0.09 -6.57
C ARG A 111 10.50 1.57 -6.44
N PHE A 112 10.79 2.16 -5.28
CA PHE A 112 10.64 3.59 -5.06
C PHE A 112 11.54 4.40 -5.98
N ALA A 113 12.83 4.04 -6.07
CA ALA A 113 13.81 4.75 -6.87
C ALA A 113 13.42 4.81 -8.36
N ALA A 114 12.99 3.69 -8.94
CA ALA A 114 12.48 3.66 -10.32
C ALA A 114 11.19 4.49 -10.48
N SER A 115 10.30 4.50 -9.49
CA SER A 115 9.12 5.38 -9.51
C SER A 115 9.50 6.86 -9.50
N MET A 116 10.54 7.23 -8.74
CA MET A 116 11.03 8.60 -8.65
C MET A 116 11.64 9.05 -9.98
N ALA A 117 12.39 8.18 -10.65
CA ALA A 117 12.92 8.43 -11.98
C ALA A 117 11.81 8.60 -13.04
N LEU A 118 10.76 7.77 -13.00
CA LEU A 118 9.59 7.92 -13.88
C LEU A 118 8.84 9.23 -13.64
N LEU A 119 8.67 9.62 -12.38
CA LEU A 119 8.01 10.86 -12.02
C LEU A 119 8.85 12.09 -12.40
N GLY A 120 10.16 12.05 -12.19
CA GLY A 120 11.09 13.10 -12.64
C GLY A 120 11.10 13.25 -14.17
N TRP A 121 11.10 12.12 -14.90
CA TRP A 121 10.97 12.12 -16.35
C TRP A 121 9.65 12.75 -16.81
N ARG A 122 8.53 12.42 -16.15
CA ARG A 122 7.21 13.03 -16.42
C ARG A 122 7.21 14.54 -16.19
N LYS A 123 7.97 15.02 -15.20
CA LYS A 123 8.16 16.44 -14.90
C LYS A 123 9.21 17.12 -15.77
N ALA A 124 9.77 16.40 -16.75
CA ALA A 124 10.80 16.88 -17.67
C ALA A 124 12.10 17.35 -16.96
N PHE A 125 12.44 16.73 -15.83
CA PHE A 125 13.71 17.00 -15.15
C PHE A 125 14.89 16.40 -15.91
N PRO A 126 16.07 17.06 -15.86
CA PRO A 126 17.30 16.46 -16.36
C PRO A 126 17.71 15.25 -15.50
N ASP A 127 18.42 14.31 -16.10
CA ASP A 127 18.87 13.08 -15.44
C ASP A 127 19.72 13.36 -14.18
N GLU A 128 20.48 14.46 -14.16
CA GLU A 128 21.25 14.92 -12.99
C GLU A 128 20.33 15.24 -11.79
N ALA A 129 19.21 15.94 -12.02
CA ALA A 129 18.26 16.23 -10.96
C ALA A 129 17.54 14.96 -10.48
N ILE A 130 17.24 14.02 -11.38
CA ILE A 130 16.67 12.73 -11.02
C ILE A 130 17.65 11.92 -10.15
N THR A 131 18.92 11.88 -10.56
CA THR A 131 20.01 11.26 -9.80
C THR A 131 20.09 11.84 -8.39
N ASP A 132 20.08 13.17 -8.26
CA ASP A 132 20.15 13.84 -6.96
C ASP A 132 18.96 13.51 -6.06
N LEU A 133 17.75 13.39 -6.61
CA LEU A 133 16.57 12.99 -5.85
C LEU A 133 16.65 11.54 -5.38
N VAL A 134 17.01 10.59 -6.27
CA VAL A 134 17.16 9.16 -5.90
C VAL A 134 18.29 8.97 -4.89
N ARG A 135 19.40 9.71 -5.05
CA ARG A 135 20.50 9.75 -4.08
C ARG A 135 20.02 10.25 -2.73
N THR A 136 19.30 11.38 -2.68
CA THR A 136 18.76 11.95 -1.45
C THR A 136 17.84 10.96 -0.72
N TYR A 137 16.95 10.27 -1.44
CA TYR A 137 16.11 9.22 -0.88
C TYR A 137 16.94 8.11 -0.22
N THR A 138 17.89 7.57 -0.99
CA THR A 138 18.64 6.37 -0.60
C THR A 138 19.58 6.66 0.57
N GLU A 139 20.25 7.82 0.56
CA GLU A 139 21.08 8.28 1.68
C GLU A 139 20.24 8.53 2.94
N ALA A 140 19.04 9.12 2.80
CA ALA A 140 18.13 9.31 3.93
C ALA A 140 17.63 7.98 4.51
N TYR A 141 17.34 7.00 3.65
CA TYR A 141 16.99 5.63 4.04
C TYR A 141 18.13 4.99 4.85
N VAL A 142 19.35 4.95 4.29
CA VAL A 142 20.50 4.32 4.95
C VAL A 142 20.85 4.99 6.28
N ARG A 143 20.81 6.33 6.32
CA ARG A 143 21.04 7.10 7.54
C ARG A 143 20.03 6.74 8.62
N GLN A 144 18.74 6.68 8.28
CA GLN A 144 17.69 6.36 9.24
C GLN A 144 17.79 4.91 9.74
N VAL A 145 18.12 3.95 8.86
CA VAL A 145 18.39 2.55 9.26
C VAL A 145 19.54 2.47 10.27
N ARG A 146 20.65 3.18 10.01
CA ARG A 146 21.80 3.20 10.93
C ARG A 146 21.47 3.90 12.24
N GLU A 147 20.68 4.97 12.22
CA GLU A 147 20.20 5.62 13.44
C GLU A 147 19.41 4.66 14.34
N PHE A 148 18.56 3.80 13.76
CA PHE A 148 17.85 2.78 14.52
C PHE A 148 18.78 1.69 15.04
N ALA A 149 19.75 1.24 14.24
CA ALA A 149 20.74 0.24 14.67
C ALA A 149 21.62 0.75 15.83
N ASP A 150 21.97 2.05 15.83
CA ASP A 150 22.79 2.66 16.88
C ASP A 150 21.98 3.00 18.16
N LYS A 151 20.67 3.18 18.05
CA LYS A 151 19.77 3.54 19.16
C LYS A 151 18.56 2.60 19.24
N PRO A 152 18.76 1.35 19.71
CA PRO A 152 17.66 0.43 19.93
C PRO A 152 16.58 1.05 20.84
N GLY A 153 15.31 1.00 20.40
CA GLY A 153 14.17 1.59 21.11
C GLY A 153 13.69 2.97 20.63
N ASP A 154 14.36 3.59 19.65
CA ASP A 154 13.86 4.81 18.94
C ASP A 154 12.95 4.45 17.74
N GLU A 155 12.51 3.19 17.64
CA GLU A 155 11.57 2.69 16.62
C GLU A 155 10.17 3.36 16.69
N MET A 156 9.94 4.15 17.74
CA MET A 156 8.80 5.07 17.91
C MET A 156 8.89 6.34 17.05
N PHE A 157 9.96 6.46 16.25
CA PHE A 157 10.10 7.53 15.28
C PHE A 157 8.88 7.57 14.34
N SER A 158 8.36 8.77 14.16
CA SER A 158 7.29 9.05 13.20
C SER A 158 7.37 10.50 12.76
N LEU A 159 6.94 10.74 11.53
CA LEU A 159 6.88 12.06 10.93
C LEU A 159 5.57 12.73 11.37
N ARG A 160 5.70 13.78 12.17
CA ARG A 160 4.61 14.45 12.88
C ARG A 160 4.65 15.95 12.62
N LEU A 161 3.61 16.66 13.07
CA LEU A 161 3.47 18.11 12.86
C LEU A 161 4.63 18.94 13.45
N ASP A 162 5.29 18.44 14.49
CA ASP A 162 6.35 19.12 15.24
C ASP A 162 7.77 18.86 14.70
N ASN A 163 7.95 17.84 13.85
CA ASN A 163 9.25 17.46 13.30
C ASN A 163 9.30 17.40 11.75
N THR A 164 8.22 17.86 11.10
CA THR A 164 8.13 17.98 9.64
C THR A 164 8.02 19.43 9.22
N GLU A 165 8.57 19.75 8.05
CA GLU A 165 8.46 21.06 7.41
C GLU A 165 7.96 20.94 5.97
N GLY A 166 7.72 22.08 5.32
CA GLY A 166 7.38 22.14 3.90
C GLY A 166 6.10 21.36 3.54
N ALA A 167 6.13 20.68 2.39
CA ALA A 167 4.95 20.01 1.85
C ALA A 167 4.42 18.89 2.76
N ILE A 168 5.29 18.12 3.42
CA ILE A 168 4.88 17.06 4.37
C ILE A 168 4.10 17.66 5.53
N ASN A 169 4.59 18.76 6.12
CA ASN A 169 3.86 19.45 7.18
C ASN A 169 2.51 19.99 6.71
N GLN A 170 2.43 20.51 5.48
CA GLN A 170 1.17 20.97 4.90
C GLN A 170 0.15 19.84 4.71
N VAL A 171 0.58 18.65 4.28
CA VAL A 171 -0.32 17.49 4.18
C VAL A 171 -0.85 17.11 5.57
N LEU A 172 0.00 17.08 6.60
CA LEU A 172 -0.43 16.83 7.99
C LEU A 172 -1.40 17.90 8.51
N LEU A 173 -1.18 19.19 8.19
CA LEU A 173 -2.09 20.27 8.54
C LEU A 173 -3.44 20.14 7.83
N ARG A 174 -3.46 19.74 6.55
CA ARG A 174 -4.70 19.46 5.81
C ARG A 174 -5.46 18.29 6.44
N ALA A 175 -4.78 17.19 6.75
CA ALA A 175 -5.36 16.04 7.44
C ALA A 175 -5.94 16.42 8.81
N ARG A 176 -5.27 17.30 9.56
CA ARG A 176 -5.75 17.82 10.85
C ARG A 176 -7.08 18.58 10.77
N LEU A 177 -7.37 19.20 9.63
CA LEU A 177 -8.63 19.92 9.42
C LEU A 177 -9.79 18.99 9.04
N ALA A 178 -9.51 17.74 8.67
CA ALA A 178 -10.53 16.75 8.40
C ALA A 178 -11.25 16.32 9.69
N THR A 179 -12.51 15.89 9.56
CA THR A 179 -13.32 15.49 10.70
C THR A 179 -14.15 14.25 10.37
N ARG A 180 -14.35 13.39 11.37
CA ARG A 180 -15.27 12.24 11.28
C ARG A 180 -16.69 12.68 10.91
N VAL A 181 -17.16 13.80 11.46
CA VAL A 181 -18.46 14.39 11.08
C VAL A 181 -18.52 14.74 9.60
N GLY A 182 -17.46 15.33 9.05
CA GLY A 182 -17.34 15.61 7.62
C GLY A 182 -17.49 14.35 6.77
N LEU A 183 -16.68 13.33 7.07
CA LEU A 183 -16.74 12.02 6.40
C LEU A 183 -18.14 11.40 6.49
N LEU A 184 -18.74 11.37 7.68
CA LEU A 184 -20.07 10.80 7.87
C LEU A 184 -21.13 11.61 7.10
N ASN A 185 -21.04 12.93 7.02
CA ASN A 185 -22.01 13.73 6.28
C ASN A 185 -21.91 13.51 4.77
N GLU A 186 -20.70 13.28 4.26
CA GLU A 186 -20.44 12.94 2.85
C GLU A 186 -20.95 11.55 2.50
N THR A 187 -20.69 10.56 3.36
CA THR A 187 -20.95 9.15 3.06
C THR A 187 -22.31 8.63 3.54
N THR A 188 -22.92 9.30 4.53
CA THR A 188 -24.18 8.86 5.15
C THR A 188 -25.21 9.98 5.26
N SER A 189 -26.46 9.60 5.53
CA SER A 189 -27.59 10.50 5.79
C SER A 189 -28.37 9.99 6.99
N VAL A 190 -29.17 10.85 7.64
CA VAL A 190 -30.01 10.45 8.77
C VAL A 190 -31.40 10.05 8.28
N ARG A 191 -31.83 8.83 8.58
CA ARG A 191 -33.16 8.29 8.30
C ARG A 191 -33.65 7.55 9.55
N ASP A 192 -34.91 7.76 9.93
CA ASP A 192 -35.52 7.13 11.11
C ASP A 192 -34.67 7.25 12.38
N PHE A 193 -34.08 8.44 12.57
CA PHE A 193 -33.21 8.82 13.70
C PHE A 193 -31.83 8.14 13.77
N ASP A 194 -31.46 7.31 12.79
CA ASP A 194 -30.15 6.69 12.67
C ASP A 194 -29.43 7.08 11.37
N ARG A 195 -28.11 6.87 11.31
CA ARG A 195 -27.33 7.05 10.09
C ARG A 195 -27.44 5.83 9.19
N VAL A 196 -27.61 6.07 7.90
CA VAL A 196 -27.62 5.09 6.82
C VAL A 196 -26.75 5.60 5.66
N PHE A 197 -26.08 4.70 4.94
CA PHE A 197 -25.23 5.08 3.81
C PHE A 197 -26.02 5.79 2.72
N ARG A 198 -25.37 6.75 2.05
CA ARG A 198 -25.92 7.36 0.84
C ARG A 198 -25.71 6.40 -0.33
N ILE A 199 -26.77 6.14 -1.09
CA ILE A 199 -26.68 5.41 -2.35
C ILE A 199 -26.24 6.38 -3.45
N GLY A 200 -25.29 5.95 -4.26
CA GLY A 200 -24.67 6.77 -5.29
C GLY A 200 -23.71 5.97 -6.16
N PRO A 201 -22.92 6.64 -7.02
CA PRO A 201 -21.95 5.97 -7.87
C PRO A 201 -21.02 5.04 -7.07
N GLY A 202 -21.03 3.76 -7.41
CA GLY A 202 -20.21 2.75 -6.76
C GLY A 202 -20.66 2.32 -5.36
N VAL A 203 -21.83 2.77 -4.88
CA VAL A 203 -22.48 2.25 -3.67
C VAL A 203 -23.76 1.53 -4.09
N ARG A 204 -23.90 0.27 -3.69
CA ARG A 204 -25.11 -0.53 -3.96
C ARG A 204 -25.71 -1.07 -2.68
N GLU A 205 -27.03 -1.17 -2.67
CA GLU A 205 -27.76 -1.91 -1.65
C GLU A 205 -27.48 -3.41 -1.80
N LEU A 206 -27.51 -4.12 -0.67
CA LEU A 206 -27.37 -5.57 -0.61
C LEU A 206 -28.76 -6.19 -0.45
N ASP A 207 -28.97 -7.38 -1.03
CA ASP A 207 -30.14 -8.19 -0.66
C ASP A 207 -29.96 -8.80 0.73
N ASP A 208 -31.03 -9.37 1.29
CA ASP A 208 -31.02 -9.92 2.65
C ASP A 208 -30.02 -11.06 2.84
N GLU A 209 -29.76 -11.85 1.79
CA GLU A 209 -28.81 -12.97 1.85
C GLU A 209 -27.37 -12.45 1.92
N GLU A 210 -27.00 -11.57 0.99
CA GLU A 210 -25.67 -10.97 0.94
C GLU A 210 -25.40 -10.12 2.19
N ARG A 211 -26.39 -9.33 2.64
CA ARG A 211 -26.31 -8.56 3.88
C ARG A 211 -26.05 -9.47 5.08
N GLY A 212 -26.78 -10.58 5.20
CA GLY A 212 -26.59 -11.56 6.28
C GLY A 212 -25.20 -12.17 6.30
N LYS A 213 -24.61 -12.45 5.13
CA LYS A 213 -23.22 -12.93 5.02
C LYS A 213 -22.21 -11.90 5.51
N VAL A 214 -22.37 -10.64 5.11
CA VAL A 214 -21.46 -9.55 5.52
C VAL A 214 -21.57 -9.26 7.02
N GLU A 215 -22.77 -9.29 7.59
CA GLU A 215 -22.96 -9.15 9.04
C GLU A 215 -22.33 -10.31 9.82
N ALA A 216 -22.48 -11.56 9.36
CA ALA A 216 -21.82 -12.71 9.96
C ALA A 216 -20.29 -12.61 9.88
N ALA A 217 -19.76 -12.14 8.75
CA ALA A 217 -18.33 -11.90 8.57
C ALA A 217 -17.82 -10.76 9.47
N PHE A 218 -18.64 -9.71 9.68
CA PHE A 218 -18.30 -8.64 10.62
C PHE A 218 -18.23 -9.15 12.07
N GLU A 219 -19.18 -9.99 12.51
CA GLU A 219 -19.13 -10.60 13.84
C GLU A 219 -17.87 -11.46 14.03
N ALA A 220 -17.52 -12.27 13.03
CA ALA A 220 -16.28 -13.07 13.05
C ALA A 220 -15.02 -12.19 13.08
N TYR A 221 -15.03 -11.05 12.37
CA TYR A 221 -13.91 -10.10 12.36
C TYR A 221 -13.57 -9.60 13.77
N LEU A 222 -14.56 -9.43 14.66
CA LEU A 222 -14.32 -8.89 16.00
C LEU A 222 -13.36 -9.74 16.84
N ASP A 223 -13.24 -11.03 16.55
CA ASP A 223 -12.30 -11.94 17.22
C ASP A 223 -10.88 -11.89 16.61
N THR A 224 -10.69 -11.18 15.49
CA THR A 224 -9.38 -11.00 14.82
C THR A 224 -8.70 -9.67 15.18
N ILE A 225 -9.41 -8.78 15.86
CA ILE A 225 -8.85 -7.55 16.43
C ILE A 225 -7.96 -7.96 17.62
N PRO A 226 -6.73 -7.43 17.75
CA PRO A 226 -5.86 -7.75 18.88
C PRO A 226 -6.57 -7.47 20.21
N SER A 227 -6.43 -8.37 21.18
CA SER A 227 -7.18 -8.30 22.45
C SER A 227 -6.95 -7.01 23.23
N GLY A 228 -5.78 -6.37 23.08
CA GLY A 228 -5.47 -5.07 23.68
C GLY A 228 -6.15 -3.87 23.00
N LYS A 229 -6.60 -4.02 21.75
CA LYS A 229 -7.23 -2.96 20.94
C LYS A 229 -8.76 -3.08 20.85
N ARG A 230 -9.34 -4.22 21.25
CA ARG A 230 -10.79 -4.45 21.21
C ARG A 230 -11.51 -3.50 22.17
N ALA A 231 -12.43 -2.70 21.65
CA ALA A 231 -13.26 -1.81 22.45
C ALA A 231 -14.09 -2.63 23.43
N THR A 232 -14.01 -2.29 24.72
CA THR A 232 -14.65 -3.05 25.81
C THR A 232 -16.12 -2.65 26.04
N SER A 233 -16.66 -1.71 25.24
CA SER A 233 -18.02 -1.20 25.38
C SER A 233 -19.02 -2.06 24.61
N SER A 234 -20.14 -2.41 25.25
CA SER A 234 -21.25 -3.17 24.64
C SER A 234 -22.01 -2.41 23.53
N LEU A 235 -21.77 -1.11 23.38
CA LEU A 235 -22.35 -0.28 22.30
C LEU A 235 -21.45 -0.23 21.06
N SER A 236 -20.13 -0.34 21.27
CA SER A 236 -19.19 -0.43 20.16
C SER A 236 -19.50 -1.70 19.39
N TYR A 237 -19.49 -1.64 18.06
CA TYR A 237 -19.76 -2.75 17.14
C TYR A 237 -21.23 -3.03 16.79
N LYS A 238 -22.21 -2.26 17.27
CA LYS A 238 -23.59 -2.39 16.74
C LYS A 238 -23.63 -1.95 15.27
N VAL A 239 -23.92 -2.89 14.35
CA VAL A 239 -24.10 -2.59 12.93
C VAL A 239 -25.38 -1.75 12.74
N LYS A 240 -25.24 -0.61 12.06
CA LYS A 240 -26.34 0.29 11.69
C LYS A 240 -26.78 0.09 10.24
N ASP A 241 -25.81 -0.05 9.33
CA ASP A 241 -26.08 -0.20 7.91
C ASP A 241 -24.90 -0.89 7.19
N VAL A 242 -25.18 -1.51 6.04
CA VAL A 242 -24.19 -2.23 5.23
C VAL A 242 -24.47 -2.00 3.75
N VAL A 243 -23.43 -1.65 2.99
CA VAL A 243 -23.53 -1.46 1.54
C VAL A 243 -22.40 -2.14 0.79
N GLY A 244 -22.69 -2.59 -0.43
CA GLY A 244 -21.69 -3.06 -1.37
C GLY A 244 -21.00 -1.89 -2.04
N ARG A 245 -19.71 -2.06 -2.34
CA ARG A 245 -18.89 -1.07 -3.04
C ARG A 245 -18.31 -1.65 -4.33
N SER A 246 -18.31 -0.85 -5.38
CA SER A 246 -17.72 -1.19 -6.68
C SER A 246 -16.87 -0.03 -7.20
N GLY A 247 -15.76 -0.34 -7.88
CA GLY A 247 -14.96 0.67 -8.61
C GLY A 247 -13.69 1.19 -7.91
N PHE A 248 -13.02 0.39 -7.08
CA PHE A 248 -11.79 0.80 -6.41
C PHE A 248 -10.56 0.79 -7.32
N GLY A 249 -9.85 1.94 -7.38
CA GLY A 249 -8.43 2.06 -7.75
C GLY A 249 -7.98 1.43 -9.08
N ILE A 250 -6.66 1.34 -9.27
CA ILE A 250 -6.03 0.50 -10.29
C ILE A 250 -5.71 -0.87 -9.67
N GLY A 251 -5.34 -0.94 -8.39
CA GLY A 251 -4.95 -2.16 -7.69
C GLY A 251 -6.07 -3.18 -7.44
N SER A 252 -7.31 -2.72 -7.26
CA SER A 252 -8.42 -3.56 -6.74
C SER A 252 -9.61 -3.70 -7.70
N ALA A 253 -9.38 -3.51 -9.00
CA ALA A 253 -10.40 -3.71 -10.02
C ALA A 253 -10.96 -5.15 -9.95
N GLY A 254 -12.29 -5.30 -10.01
CA GLY A 254 -12.98 -6.59 -10.00
C GLY A 254 -13.10 -7.29 -8.65
N LEU A 255 -12.61 -6.70 -7.56
CA LEU A 255 -12.71 -7.27 -6.22
C LEU A 255 -13.94 -6.72 -5.47
N PRO A 256 -14.79 -7.60 -4.91
CA PRO A 256 -15.81 -7.23 -3.94
C PRO A 256 -15.25 -6.41 -2.77
N ALA A 257 -16.01 -5.40 -2.37
CA ALA A 257 -15.80 -4.73 -1.10
C ALA A 257 -17.13 -4.27 -0.52
N TYR A 258 -17.15 -4.06 0.79
CA TYR A 258 -18.31 -3.64 1.55
C TYR A 258 -17.93 -2.52 2.51
N ASN A 259 -18.88 -1.63 2.77
CA ASN A 259 -18.77 -0.70 3.89
C ASN A 259 -19.79 -1.07 4.95
N VAL A 260 -19.35 -1.15 6.20
CA VAL A 260 -20.18 -1.42 7.37
C VAL A 260 -20.16 -0.18 8.26
N LEU A 261 -21.34 0.38 8.56
CA LEU A 261 -21.50 1.48 9.48
C LEU A 261 -21.78 0.92 10.87
N VAL A 262 -20.96 1.27 11.85
CA VAL A 262 -21.10 0.80 13.22
C VAL A 262 -21.28 1.96 14.20
N GLU A 263 -22.04 1.71 15.27
CA GLU A 263 -22.17 2.63 16.39
C GLU A 263 -20.80 2.82 17.07
N GLY A 264 -20.46 4.08 17.35
CA GLY A 264 -19.18 4.43 17.95
C GLY A 264 -19.15 4.19 19.46
N ARG A 265 -18.41 5.05 20.18
CA ARG A 265 -18.19 4.90 21.63
C ARG A 265 -19.40 5.33 22.48
N SER A 266 -20.35 6.04 21.89
CA SER A 266 -21.60 6.48 22.50
C SER A 266 -22.69 6.55 21.42
N GLN A 267 -23.94 6.77 21.83
CA GLN A 267 -25.08 6.85 20.88
C GLN A 267 -25.14 8.14 20.05
N ALA A 268 -24.11 9.00 20.16
CA ALA A 268 -24.04 10.23 19.38
C ALA A 268 -23.67 9.91 17.93
N LEU A 269 -24.55 10.25 16.98
CA LEU A 269 -24.37 9.99 15.55
C LEU A 269 -23.08 10.56 14.93
N GLU A 270 -22.42 11.50 15.61
CA GLU A 270 -21.16 12.12 15.19
C GLU A 270 -19.92 11.24 15.42
N ASN A 271 -20.05 10.17 16.21
CA ASN A 271 -18.95 9.25 16.52
C ASN A 271 -19.04 7.90 15.80
N ASP A 272 -20.09 7.68 14.99
CA ASP A 272 -20.26 6.46 14.21
C ASP A 272 -19.01 6.21 13.34
N VAL A 273 -18.66 4.94 13.16
CA VAL A 273 -17.45 4.53 12.46
C VAL A 273 -17.84 3.81 11.17
N VAL A 274 -17.15 4.13 10.08
CA VAL A 274 -17.30 3.43 8.81
C VAL A 274 -16.12 2.48 8.68
N LEU A 275 -16.41 1.20 8.56
CA LEU A 275 -15.42 0.16 8.31
C LEU A 275 -15.48 -0.27 6.85
N SER A 276 -14.32 -0.46 6.24
CA SER A 276 -14.15 -1.01 4.90
C SER A 276 -13.76 -2.48 5.02
N LEU A 277 -14.54 -3.37 4.42
CA LEU A 277 -14.20 -4.77 4.21
C LEU A 277 -13.81 -4.93 2.75
N LYS A 278 -12.52 -5.08 2.47
CA LYS A 278 -11.98 -5.15 1.11
C LYS A 278 -11.42 -6.54 0.85
N GLN A 279 -11.84 -7.20 -0.23
CA GLN A 279 -11.23 -8.48 -0.59
C GLN A 279 -9.75 -8.26 -0.87
N ALA A 280 -8.89 -9.01 -0.20
CA ALA A 280 -7.46 -8.88 -0.36
C ALA A 280 -6.98 -9.65 -1.59
N ASN A 281 -6.04 -9.07 -2.34
CA ASN A 281 -5.52 -9.65 -3.58
C ASN A 281 -4.28 -10.53 -3.32
N VAL A 282 -3.89 -11.31 -4.32
CA VAL A 282 -2.59 -12.00 -4.33
C VAL A 282 -1.48 -10.96 -4.44
N ALA A 283 -0.60 -10.87 -3.43
CA ALA A 283 0.51 -9.93 -3.42
C ALA A 283 1.53 -10.30 -4.51
N ALA A 284 1.96 -9.34 -5.29
CA ALA A 284 2.94 -9.47 -6.36
C ALA A 284 4.26 -10.08 -5.88
N PRO A 285 4.84 -9.69 -4.71
CA PRO A 285 6.03 -10.37 -4.19
C PRO A 285 5.81 -11.88 -3.94
N SER A 286 4.61 -12.29 -3.50
CA SER A 286 4.33 -13.71 -3.16
C SER A 286 4.40 -14.65 -4.37
N ARG A 287 4.35 -14.10 -5.59
CA ARG A 287 4.46 -14.85 -6.85
C ARG A 287 5.88 -15.32 -7.15
N VAL A 288 6.88 -14.69 -6.55
CA VAL A 288 8.30 -15.00 -6.76
C VAL A 288 9.01 -15.45 -5.49
N VAL A 289 8.41 -15.22 -4.32
CA VAL A 289 8.88 -15.75 -3.04
C VAL A 289 8.36 -17.18 -2.86
N ASP A 290 9.26 -18.16 -3.01
CA ASP A 290 8.96 -19.60 -2.95
C ASP A 290 9.20 -20.26 -1.58
N ASP A 291 9.29 -19.47 -0.50
CA ASP A 291 9.46 -20.03 0.85
C ASP A 291 8.14 -20.59 1.42
N GLU A 292 8.11 -21.90 1.63
CA GLU A 292 6.94 -22.61 2.14
C GLU A 292 6.54 -22.18 3.57
N LYS A 293 7.48 -21.79 4.43
CA LYS A 293 7.16 -21.31 5.78
C LYS A 293 6.39 -20.01 5.72
N ILE A 294 6.78 -19.11 4.81
CA ILE A 294 6.08 -17.84 4.59
C ILE A 294 4.70 -18.10 3.97
N ARG A 295 4.60 -18.96 2.95
CA ARG A 295 3.33 -19.28 2.28
C ARG A 295 2.32 -19.93 3.22
N SER A 296 2.78 -20.89 4.03
CA SER A 296 1.92 -21.65 4.96
C SER A 296 1.50 -20.86 6.21
N TYR A 297 2.14 -19.73 6.51
CA TYR A 297 1.80 -18.89 7.66
C TYR A 297 0.44 -18.18 7.51
N PHE A 298 0.08 -17.78 6.29
CA PHE A 298 -1.13 -16.99 6.05
C PHE A 298 -2.32 -17.89 5.71
N HIS A 299 -3.38 -17.83 6.50
CA HIS A 299 -4.67 -18.50 6.21
C HIS A 299 -5.26 -18.09 4.86
N HIS A 300 -5.23 -16.78 4.57
CA HIS A 300 -5.73 -16.17 3.35
C HIS A 300 -5.11 -14.79 3.16
N HIS A 301 -5.37 -14.14 2.02
CA HIS A 301 -4.78 -12.83 1.70
C HIS A 301 -5.26 -11.69 2.62
N GLY A 302 -6.49 -11.75 3.15
CA GLY A 302 -6.97 -10.78 4.15
C GLY A 302 -6.14 -10.80 5.44
N HIS A 303 -5.88 -12.00 5.97
CA HIS A 303 -5.01 -12.18 7.13
C HIS A 303 -3.59 -11.69 6.85
N ARG A 304 -3.05 -12.01 5.66
CA ARG A 304 -1.74 -11.51 5.21
C ARG A 304 -1.67 -9.99 5.26
N THR A 305 -2.58 -9.29 4.58
CA THR A 305 -2.57 -7.82 4.54
C THR A 305 -2.67 -7.21 5.93
N ALA A 306 -3.56 -7.71 6.80
CA ALA A 306 -3.69 -7.21 8.16
C ALA A 306 -2.43 -7.43 9.00
N VAL A 307 -1.80 -8.60 8.93
CA VAL A 307 -0.55 -8.89 9.65
C VAL A 307 0.62 -8.08 9.11
N SER A 308 0.78 -8.01 7.79
CA SER A 308 1.82 -7.22 7.14
C SER A 308 1.71 -5.74 7.50
N GLN A 309 0.50 -5.17 7.50
CA GLN A 309 0.28 -3.77 7.86
C GLN A 309 0.62 -3.51 9.34
N ARG A 310 0.25 -4.41 10.25
CA ARG A 310 0.67 -4.32 11.67
C ARG A 310 2.20 -4.42 11.82
N ALA A 311 2.88 -5.14 10.93
CA ALA A 311 4.35 -5.21 10.90
C ALA A 311 5.00 -3.89 10.50
N LEU A 312 4.46 -3.26 9.46
CA LEU A 312 5.09 -2.13 8.80
C LEU A 312 4.69 -0.78 9.41
N GLN A 313 3.63 -0.73 10.22
CA GLN A 313 3.14 0.49 10.86
C GLN A 313 3.18 0.38 12.37
N ALA A 314 4.11 1.13 12.99
CA ALA A 314 4.05 1.42 14.42
C ALA A 314 2.67 2.04 14.74
N HIS A 315 1.93 1.41 15.66
CA HIS A 315 0.60 1.84 16.09
C HIS A 315 -0.48 1.82 14.99
N ALA A 316 -0.56 0.71 14.26
CA ALA A 316 -1.62 0.47 13.28
C ALA A 316 -3.04 0.67 13.87
N ASP A 317 -3.98 1.04 12.98
CA ASP A 317 -5.40 1.30 13.26
C ASP A 317 -6.01 0.26 14.22
N PRO A 318 -6.68 0.67 15.31
CA PRO A 318 -7.36 -0.26 16.23
C PRO A 318 -8.47 -1.09 15.58
N TRP A 319 -9.00 -0.66 14.43
CA TRP A 319 -9.99 -1.39 13.63
C TRP A 319 -9.36 -2.28 12.56
N LEU A 320 -8.03 -2.35 12.48
CA LEU A 320 -7.37 -3.22 11.52
C LEU A 320 -7.53 -4.68 11.94
N GLY A 321 -8.13 -5.49 11.06
CA GLY A 321 -8.26 -6.93 11.22
C GLY A 321 -8.60 -7.61 9.90
N TYR A 322 -9.14 -8.81 9.97
CA TYR A 322 -9.49 -9.59 8.79
C TYR A 322 -10.74 -10.42 9.01
N THR A 323 -11.35 -10.88 7.93
CA THR A 323 -12.47 -11.81 7.98
C THR A 323 -12.54 -12.64 6.70
N GLU A 324 -13.52 -13.52 6.62
CA GLU A 324 -13.84 -14.28 5.43
C GLU A 324 -15.32 -14.10 5.05
N VAL A 325 -15.58 -13.95 3.76
CA VAL A 325 -16.93 -14.01 3.19
C VAL A 325 -16.91 -15.12 2.14
N ASP A 326 -17.78 -16.13 2.32
CA ASP A 326 -17.85 -17.31 1.44
C ASP A 326 -16.46 -17.97 1.20
N GLY A 327 -15.64 -18.06 2.25
CA GLY A 327 -14.29 -18.66 2.21
C GLY A 327 -13.23 -17.80 1.52
N THR A 328 -13.56 -16.56 1.15
CA THR A 328 -12.62 -15.60 0.57
C THR A 328 -12.18 -14.59 1.62
N GLY A 329 -10.88 -14.32 1.71
CA GLY A 329 -10.30 -13.44 2.72
C GLY A 329 -10.45 -11.94 2.44
N PHE A 330 -10.89 -11.19 3.44
CA PHE A 330 -11.04 -9.73 3.44
C PHE A 330 -10.15 -9.10 4.51
N VAL A 331 -9.60 -7.93 4.21
CA VAL A 331 -9.04 -7.02 5.21
C VAL A 331 -10.13 -6.06 5.68
N VAL A 332 -10.16 -5.80 6.99
CA VAL A 332 -11.09 -4.86 7.63
C VAL A 332 -10.27 -3.72 8.23
N ALA A 333 -10.66 -2.48 7.95
CA ALA A 333 -10.03 -1.28 8.52
C ALA A 333 -11.01 -0.12 8.61
N GLU A 334 -10.74 0.90 9.43
CA GLU A 334 -11.52 2.13 9.44
C GLU A 334 -11.30 2.91 8.13
N LEU A 335 -12.40 3.39 7.54
CA LEU A 335 -12.33 4.46 6.57
C LEU A 335 -12.04 5.76 7.34
N SER A 336 -10.77 6.04 7.58
CA SER A 336 -10.37 7.15 8.44
C SER A 336 -10.51 8.51 7.72
N PRO A 337 -11.06 9.55 8.38
CA PRO A 337 -11.13 10.90 7.83
C PRO A 337 -9.75 11.56 7.73
N TYR A 338 -8.73 11.00 8.37
CA TYR A 338 -7.39 11.58 8.47
C TYR A 338 -6.42 11.05 7.40
N VAL A 339 -6.91 10.23 6.47
CA VAL A 339 -6.11 9.78 5.32
C VAL A 339 -6.04 10.88 4.28
N THR A 340 -4.83 11.32 3.96
CA THR A 340 -4.55 12.29 2.91
C THR A 340 -3.24 11.93 2.24
N ASP A 341 -3.28 11.71 0.93
CA ASP A 341 -2.10 11.37 0.14
C ASP A 341 -1.28 12.62 -0.20
N LEU A 342 0.01 12.42 -0.45
CA LEU A 342 0.89 13.48 -0.95
C LEU A 342 0.55 13.83 -2.40
N ASP A 343 0.21 15.08 -2.66
CA ASP A 343 -0.06 15.59 -4.01
C ASP A 343 1.23 16.05 -4.71
N TRP A 344 1.63 15.29 -5.72
CA TRP A 344 2.81 15.59 -6.53
C TRP A 344 2.58 16.63 -7.61
N SER A 345 1.33 17.04 -7.86
CA SER A 345 1.04 18.06 -8.87
C SER A 345 1.51 19.46 -8.45
N ASP A 346 1.48 19.75 -7.14
CA ASP A 346 1.95 21.00 -6.55
C ASP A 346 3.49 21.07 -6.43
N LEU A 347 4.18 19.92 -6.44
CA LEU A 347 5.64 19.82 -6.35
C LEU A 347 6.28 19.90 -7.74
N THR A 348 6.67 21.10 -8.16
CA THR A 348 7.10 21.35 -9.54
C THR A 348 8.62 21.44 -9.71
N GLU A 349 9.36 21.92 -8.71
CA GLU A 349 10.80 22.11 -8.80
C GLU A 349 11.58 21.04 -8.01
N PRO A 350 12.74 20.56 -8.50
CA PRO A 350 13.57 19.59 -7.77
C PRO A 350 13.98 20.08 -6.37
N THR A 351 14.17 21.38 -6.19
CA THR A 351 14.50 21.98 -4.88
C THR A 351 13.38 21.85 -3.85
N ASP A 352 12.12 21.84 -4.29
CA ASP A 352 10.96 21.67 -3.42
C ASP A 352 10.69 20.17 -3.14
N ILE A 353 11.02 19.31 -4.12
CA ILE A 353 10.88 17.86 -4.01
C ILE A 353 11.96 17.25 -3.11
N ARG A 354 13.19 17.77 -3.13
CA ARG A 354 14.31 17.18 -2.41
C ARG A 354 14.05 16.99 -0.89
N PRO A 355 13.55 18.00 -0.14
CA PRO A 355 13.19 17.82 1.27
C PRO A 355 12.09 16.78 1.49
N VAL A 356 11.12 16.71 0.57
CA VAL A 356 10.04 15.70 0.61
C VAL A 356 10.65 14.31 0.51
N VAL A 357 11.50 14.09 -0.50
CA VAL A 357 12.13 12.79 -0.76
C VAL A 357 13.03 12.33 0.38
N GLU A 358 13.68 13.25 1.09
CA GLU A 358 14.40 12.93 2.34
C GLU A 358 13.46 12.35 3.41
N TYR A 359 12.28 12.95 3.62
CA TYR A 359 11.27 12.37 4.53
C TYR A 359 10.77 11.01 4.06
N LEU A 360 10.58 10.80 2.75
CA LEU A 360 10.13 9.51 2.22
C LEU A 360 11.17 8.40 2.46
N GLY A 361 12.47 8.71 2.35
CA GLY A 361 13.54 7.77 2.69
C GLY A 361 13.50 7.34 4.16
N ARG A 362 13.26 8.30 5.05
CA ARG A 362 13.13 8.04 6.50
C ARG A 362 11.88 7.21 6.83
N ALA A 363 10.74 7.53 6.22
CA ALA A 363 9.50 6.76 6.38
C ALA A 363 9.67 5.30 5.89
N SER A 364 10.33 5.12 4.74
CA SER A 364 10.61 3.78 4.19
C SER A 364 11.54 2.97 5.11
N ALA A 365 12.57 3.60 5.67
CA ALA A 365 13.46 2.97 6.64
C ALA A 365 12.71 2.58 7.91
N LYS A 366 11.86 3.47 8.42
CA LYS A 366 10.98 3.21 9.56
C LYS A 366 10.07 2.02 9.27
N ALA A 367 9.41 1.96 8.13
CA ALA A 367 8.55 0.83 7.78
C ALA A 367 9.30 -0.52 7.81
N HIS A 368 10.55 -0.58 7.31
CA HIS A 368 11.34 -1.81 7.35
C HIS A 368 11.88 -2.16 8.74
N CYS A 369 12.17 -1.16 9.58
CA CYS A 369 12.84 -1.36 10.87
C CYS A 369 11.90 -1.34 12.08
N VAL A 370 10.61 -1.04 11.91
CA VAL A 370 9.65 -1.08 13.02
C VAL A 370 9.51 -2.52 13.53
N SER A 371 9.74 -2.71 14.82
CA SER A 371 9.23 -3.87 15.56
C SER A 371 8.10 -3.39 16.48
N ASP A 372 6.85 -3.70 16.12
CA ASP A 372 5.76 -3.51 17.08
C ASP A 372 5.83 -4.64 18.12
N SER A 373 5.98 -4.28 19.40
CA SER A 373 5.96 -5.22 20.52
C SER A 373 4.64 -5.99 20.66
N ASP A 374 3.54 -5.47 20.09
CA ASP A 374 2.25 -6.15 20.00
C ASP A 374 2.12 -7.00 18.73
N SER A 375 3.13 -6.98 17.85
CA SER A 375 3.17 -7.87 16.72
C SER A 375 3.58 -9.27 17.21
N GLU A 376 2.65 -10.22 17.16
CA GLU A 376 2.90 -11.64 17.41
C GLU A 376 3.79 -12.26 16.31
N GLN A 377 4.88 -11.61 15.92
CA GLN A 377 5.56 -11.89 14.67
C GLN A 377 6.66 -12.93 14.86
N THR A 378 6.30 -14.15 14.48
CA THR A 378 7.21 -15.30 14.44
C THR A 378 8.02 -15.40 13.14
N LEU A 379 7.69 -14.59 12.12
CA LEU A 379 8.32 -14.69 10.79
C LEU A 379 9.65 -13.94 10.66
N VAL A 380 9.81 -12.81 11.36
CA VAL A 380 11.04 -12.01 11.38
C VAL A 380 11.55 -11.96 12.82
N GLY A 381 12.42 -12.90 13.17
CA GLY A 381 12.93 -13.07 14.55
C GLY A 381 14.29 -12.42 14.81
N PHE A 382 14.66 -11.37 14.08
CA PHE A 382 15.95 -10.68 14.21
C PHE A 382 15.76 -9.16 14.12
N GLN A 383 16.76 -8.40 14.57
CA GLN A 383 16.81 -6.94 14.48
C GLN A 383 17.07 -6.53 13.02
N VAL A 384 16.06 -5.96 12.36
CA VAL A 384 16.07 -5.73 10.91
C VAL A 384 17.04 -4.63 10.54
N GLU A 385 17.08 -3.56 11.32
CA GLU A 385 17.99 -2.43 11.22
C GLU A 385 19.46 -2.86 11.28
N GLU A 386 19.83 -3.73 12.23
CA GLU A 386 21.19 -4.29 12.30
C GLU A 386 21.52 -5.15 11.09
N ALA A 387 20.55 -5.96 10.62
CA ALA A 387 20.74 -6.82 9.46
C ALA A 387 20.93 -6.01 8.17
N ILE A 388 20.10 -5.00 7.93
CA ILE A 388 20.19 -4.11 6.77
C ILE A 388 21.46 -3.26 6.84
N ALA A 389 21.75 -2.64 7.99
CA ALA A 389 22.97 -1.87 8.19
C ALA A 389 24.22 -2.74 7.96
N GLY A 390 24.22 -4.00 8.42
CA GLY A 390 25.29 -4.95 8.21
C GLY A 390 25.45 -5.42 6.75
N ALA A 391 24.34 -5.61 6.02
CA ALA A 391 24.37 -6.01 4.61
C ALA A 391 24.96 -4.91 3.71
N ILE A 392 24.63 -3.65 3.99
CA ILE A 392 25.22 -2.49 3.32
C ILE A 392 26.68 -2.30 3.80
N GLY A 393 26.91 -2.41 5.10
CA GLY A 393 28.20 -2.20 5.75
C GLY A 393 28.77 -0.81 5.47
N ASP A 394 30.08 -0.74 5.24
CA ASP A 394 30.79 0.50 4.89
C ASP A 394 30.61 0.89 3.40
N ARG A 395 29.83 0.13 2.63
CA ARG A 395 29.65 0.32 1.18
C ARG A 395 28.41 1.16 0.83
N GLU A 396 28.13 2.21 1.61
CA GLU A 396 27.00 3.10 1.37
C GLU A 396 27.06 3.77 0.00
N ALA A 397 28.19 4.41 -0.36
CA ALA A 397 28.30 5.09 -1.64
C ALA A 397 28.08 4.14 -2.84
N PRO A 398 28.72 2.94 -2.90
CA PRO A 398 28.39 1.96 -3.93
C PRO A 398 26.94 1.45 -3.92
N PHE A 399 26.30 1.33 -2.75
CA PHE A 399 24.88 0.96 -2.66
C PHE A 399 23.99 2.04 -3.26
N VAL A 400 24.23 3.30 -2.90
CA VAL A 400 23.50 4.46 -3.43
C VAL A 400 23.68 4.57 -4.94
N ASP A 401 24.91 4.40 -5.44
CA ASP A 401 25.20 4.41 -6.88
C ASP A 401 24.46 3.27 -7.60
N ALA A 402 24.43 2.06 -7.03
CA ALA A 402 23.69 0.93 -7.59
C ALA A 402 22.17 1.19 -7.65
N VAL A 403 21.59 1.86 -6.64
CA VAL A 403 20.16 2.23 -6.62
C VAL A 403 19.86 3.32 -7.67
N VAL A 404 20.75 4.31 -7.83
CA VAL A 404 20.63 5.34 -8.88
C VAL A 404 20.69 4.72 -10.27
N ASP A 405 21.67 3.86 -10.53
CA ASP A 405 21.83 3.15 -11.80
C ASP A 405 20.61 2.27 -12.10
N PHE A 406 20.10 1.57 -11.09
CA PHE A 406 18.87 0.80 -11.19
C PHE A 406 17.68 1.70 -11.56
N ALA A 407 17.51 2.85 -10.90
CA ALA A 407 16.38 3.75 -11.11
C ALA A 407 16.29 4.22 -12.56
N HIS A 408 17.41 4.69 -13.14
CA HIS A 408 17.46 5.14 -14.53
C HIS A 408 17.19 4.01 -15.51
N ARG A 409 17.89 2.88 -15.37
CA ARG A 409 17.74 1.72 -16.25
C ARG A 409 16.31 1.16 -16.20
N TYR A 410 15.74 1.01 -15.01
CA TYR A 410 14.42 0.41 -14.85
C TYR A 410 13.30 1.38 -15.27
N ALA A 411 13.47 2.69 -15.08
CA ALA A 411 12.56 3.69 -15.63
C ALA A 411 12.55 3.69 -17.17
N GLU A 412 13.71 3.55 -17.82
CA GLU A 412 13.79 3.38 -19.28
C GLU A 412 13.09 2.09 -19.73
N GLN A 413 13.39 0.96 -19.08
CA GLN A 413 12.73 -0.33 -19.36
C GLN A 413 11.21 -0.22 -19.21
N THR A 414 10.73 0.44 -18.16
CA THR A 414 9.30 0.62 -17.90
C THR A 414 8.62 1.46 -18.99
N ARG A 415 9.29 2.49 -19.53
CA ARG A 415 8.77 3.28 -20.66
C ARG A 415 8.67 2.44 -21.94
N LEU A 416 9.64 1.56 -22.18
CA LEU A 416 9.59 0.61 -23.28
C LEU A 416 8.45 -0.41 -23.09
N ASP A 417 8.31 -0.95 -21.88
CA ASP A 417 7.27 -1.92 -21.53
C ASP A 417 5.87 -1.32 -21.63
N HIS A 418 5.69 -0.08 -21.20
CA HIS A 418 4.44 0.66 -21.36
C HIS A 418 4.02 0.73 -22.82
N ARG A 419 4.96 1.07 -23.73
CA ARG A 419 4.69 1.09 -25.18
C ARG A 419 4.26 -0.30 -25.68
N LEU A 420 5.00 -1.35 -25.31
CA LEU A 420 4.69 -2.73 -25.72
C LEU A 420 3.34 -3.22 -25.17
N PHE A 421 3.02 -2.84 -23.93
CA PHE A 421 1.72 -3.08 -23.29
C PHE A 421 0.59 -2.38 -24.04
N VAL A 422 0.75 -1.10 -24.38
CA VAL A 422 -0.26 -0.34 -25.14
C VAL A 422 -0.49 -0.97 -26.51
N GLU A 423 0.57 -1.36 -27.21
CA GLU A 423 0.47 -2.08 -28.48
C GLU A 423 -0.28 -3.41 -28.29
N ALA A 424 0.08 -4.22 -27.28
CA ALA A 424 -0.55 -5.52 -27.00
C ALA A 424 -2.04 -5.38 -26.62
N PHE A 425 -2.37 -4.38 -25.81
CA PHE A 425 -3.74 -4.11 -25.37
C PHE A 425 -4.63 -3.68 -26.55
N ARG A 426 -4.13 -2.79 -27.43
CA ARG A 426 -4.83 -2.39 -28.66
C ARG A 426 -4.94 -3.50 -29.70
N GLY A 427 -3.95 -4.39 -29.73
CA GLY A 427 -3.91 -5.56 -30.61
C GLY A 427 -4.79 -6.73 -30.16
N GLY A 428 -5.40 -6.64 -28.96
CA GLY A 428 -6.21 -7.74 -28.41
C GLY A 428 -5.39 -8.95 -27.95
N GLU A 429 -4.09 -8.77 -27.68
CA GLU A 429 -3.19 -9.84 -27.25
C GLU A 429 -3.40 -10.23 -25.78
N ILE A 430 -3.98 -9.33 -24.97
CA ILE A 430 -4.35 -9.61 -23.57
C ILE A 430 -5.78 -10.18 -23.55
N LYS A 431 -5.88 -11.51 -23.54
CA LYS A 431 -7.17 -12.23 -23.57
C LYS A 431 -8.05 -11.86 -22.37
N GLY A 432 -9.37 -11.78 -22.61
CA GLY A 432 -10.37 -11.51 -21.58
C GLY A 432 -10.74 -10.03 -21.42
N VAL A 433 -9.91 -9.11 -21.92
CA VAL A 433 -10.17 -7.65 -21.81
C VAL A 433 -9.89 -6.99 -23.16
N GLU A 434 -10.95 -6.74 -23.92
CA GLU A 434 -10.85 -6.00 -25.18
C GLU A 434 -10.68 -4.50 -24.92
N SER A 435 -9.93 -3.82 -25.79
CA SER A 435 -9.74 -2.36 -25.70
C SER A 435 -11.00 -1.57 -26.05
N VAL A 436 -11.95 -2.16 -26.78
CA VAL A 436 -13.19 -1.54 -27.27
C VAL A 436 -14.39 -1.91 -26.41
#